data_AF-A0A845FVQ5-F1
#
_entry.id   AF-A0A845FVQ5-F1
#
_cell.length_a   1.000
_cell.length_b   1.000
_cell.length_c   1.000
_cell.angle_alpha   90.00
_cell.angle_beta   90.00
_cell.angle_gamma   90.00
#
_symmetry.space_group_name_H-M   'P 1'
#
loop_
_entity.id
_entity.type
_entity.pdbx_description
1 polymer ?
#
loop_
_entity_poly.entity_id
_entity_poly.type
_entity_poly.pdbx_seq_one_letter_code
_entity_poly.pdbx_strand_id
1 'polypeptide(L)'
;MSGKPALKRVLTLPHLLLYGLGTTIGAGIYALVGELAAVSGYSALASFVLAALLASLTALSFAELSARFPFAGGAATFVREGLGSRHLSTLVGLLVVLAGLVSAAAIINAMIGYLYLYLSWPRLPLVLGLTLLLGLVAWWGIAESVTVAGLITLLELGGLLLVIWVSRGALTGSLATWEPLLEGFHVSHWSLIAAGALLGFYAFIGFEDMVVVAEEVRNVRRTLPLAILLTLLITTLLYLLVMSAALLTFTPQQLAGSSAPLVDVYRAYHPETAWLISGVGMFAIVNGALIQIIMASRVLYGLASRGQLPGWLAQVGARTRTPTAATLLASVMVALLAVLGRLGALAEITSAIMLSVFAIANLALWRVHRRPDKGAEEPWFQCPRWVPVLGMFVCLWFVFHFATGLLIRL
;
A
#
# COMPACT_ATOMS: atom_id res chain seq x y z
N MET A 1 -4.45 36.70 15.28
CA MET A 1 -4.37 35.29 14.83
C MET A 1 -2.90 34.94 14.68
N SER A 2 -2.28 34.35 15.72
CA SER A 2 -0.86 33.96 15.68
C SER A 2 -0.68 32.84 14.66
N GLY A 3 0.19 33.07 13.67
CA GLY A 3 0.46 32.12 12.60
C GLY A 3 0.87 30.77 13.16
N LYS A 4 0.08 29.73 12.86
CA LYS A 4 0.51 28.35 13.08
C LYS A 4 1.81 28.13 12.29
N PRO A 5 2.85 27.51 12.87
CA PRO A 5 4.07 27.21 12.13
C PRO A 5 3.71 26.37 10.89
N ALA A 6 4.00 26.89 9.70
CA ALA A 6 3.81 26.18 8.45
C ALA A 6 4.93 25.15 8.24
N LEU A 7 4.58 23.95 7.78
CA LEU A 7 5.56 22.90 7.47
C LEU A 7 6.51 23.36 6.35
N LYS A 8 7.79 22.99 6.45
CA LYS A 8 8.80 23.38 5.48
C LYS A 8 8.60 22.59 4.17
N ARG A 9 8.36 23.28 3.07
CA ARG A 9 8.21 22.67 1.74
C ARG A 9 9.55 22.22 1.17
N VAL A 10 9.95 20.98 1.44
CA VAL A 10 11.25 20.43 1.04
C VAL A 10 11.16 19.31 0.01
N LEU A 11 10.02 18.61 -0.06
CA LEU A 11 9.87 17.41 -0.88
C LEU A 11 9.71 17.75 -2.37
N THR A 12 10.43 17.01 -3.20
CA THR A 12 10.40 17.11 -4.67
C THR A 12 9.96 15.78 -5.29
N LEU A 13 9.81 15.72 -6.62
CA LEU A 13 9.32 14.53 -7.32
C LEU A 13 10.10 13.24 -6.97
N PRO A 14 11.44 13.20 -7.01
CA PRO A 14 12.18 11.99 -6.65
C PRO A 14 11.91 11.52 -5.22
N HIS A 15 11.76 12.44 -4.27
CA HIS A 15 11.43 12.09 -2.88
C HIS A 15 10.05 11.44 -2.79
N LEU A 16 9.06 12.00 -3.49
CA LEU A 16 7.71 11.42 -3.53
C LEU A 16 7.68 10.09 -4.25
N LEU A 17 8.45 9.91 -5.32
CA LEU A 17 8.56 8.61 -6.00
C LEU A 17 9.17 7.56 -5.09
N LEU A 18 10.26 7.86 -4.38
CA LEU A 18 10.86 6.91 -3.43
C LEU A 18 9.92 6.60 -2.26
N TYR A 19 9.16 7.60 -1.79
CA TYR A 19 8.18 7.39 -0.73
C TYR A 19 6.97 6.56 -1.23
N GLY A 20 6.43 6.89 -2.40
CA GLY A 20 5.33 6.18 -3.05
C GLY A 20 5.68 4.75 -3.43
N LEU A 21 6.87 4.53 -3.98
CA LEU A 21 7.36 3.19 -4.31
C LEU A 21 7.60 2.39 -3.03
N GLY A 22 8.17 2.95 -1.97
CA GLY A 22 8.39 2.22 -0.72
C GLY A 22 7.09 1.81 -0.01
N THR A 23 6.10 2.71 -0.02
CA THR A 23 4.77 2.42 0.53
C THR A 23 4.02 1.35 -0.26
N THR A 24 4.11 1.39 -1.58
CA THR A 24 3.39 0.46 -2.46
C THR A 24 4.10 -0.90 -2.55
N ILE A 25 5.42 -0.90 -2.82
CA ILE A 25 6.23 -2.11 -3.02
C ILE A 25 6.35 -2.93 -1.74
N GLY A 26 6.78 -2.26 -0.67
CA GLY A 26 7.13 -2.79 0.66
C GLY A 26 6.94 -4.31 0.84
N ALA A 27 6.00 -4.70 1.69
CA ALA A 27 5.72 -6.12 1.93
C ALA A 27 4.87 -6.77 0.85
N GLY A 28 4.20 -5.97 0.00
CA GLY A 28 3.20 -6.44 -0.94
C GLY A 28 3.77 -7.55 -1.83
N ILE A 29 4.70 -7.21 -2.71
CA ILE A 29 5.22 -8.19 -3.67
C ILE A 29 6.13 -9.25 -3.02
N TYR A 30 6.88 -8.91 -1.98
CA TYR A 30 7.79 -9.85 -1.31
C TYR A 30 7.05 -10.96 -0.54
N ALA A 31 5.81 -10.72 -0.11
CA ALA A 31 5.02 -11.69 0.65
C ALA A 31 3.83 -12.27 -0.14
N LEU A 32 3.23 -11.53 -1.07
CA LEU A 32 1.98 -11.96 -1.72
C LEU A 32 2.17 -12.83 -2.95
N VAL A 33 3.38 -12.95 -3.50
CA VAL A 33 3.60 -13.78 -4.71
C VAL A 33 3.12 -15.22 -4.48
N GLY A 34 3.41 -15.80 -3.32
CA GLY A 34 2.98 -17.16 -2.95
C GLY A 34 1.48 -17.27 -2.74
N GLU A 35 0.89 -16.34 -1.97
CA GLU A 35 -0.56 -16.30 -1.70
C GLU A 35 -1.36 -16.07 -3.00
N LEU A 36 -0.88 -15.21 -3.89
CA LEU A 36 -1.54 -14.94 -5.17
C LEU A 36 -1.44 -16.15 -6.11
N ALA A 37 -0.28 -16.83 -6.14
CA ALA A 37 -0.12 -18.09 -6.85
C ALA A 37 -1.04 -19.19 -6.29
N ALA A 38 -1.27 -19.21 -4.97
CA ALA A 38 -2.20 -20.15 -4.33
C ALA A 38 -3.65 -19.91 -4.75
N VAL A 39 -4.08 -18.64 -4.85
CA VAL A 39 -5.47 -18.27 -5.19
C VAL A 39 -5.76 -18.39 -6.68
N SER A 40 -4.82 -17.95 -7.51
CA SER A 40 -5.08 -17.73 -8.95
C SER A 40 -4.18 -18.55 -9.88
N GLY A 41 -3.25 -19.35 -9.35
CA GLY A 41 -2.40 -20.22 -10.16
C GLY A 41 -1.59 -19.45 -11.19
N TYR A 42 -1.55 -19.97 -12.42
CA TYR A 42 -0.94 -19.27 -13.55
C TYR A 42 -1.73 -18.02 -14.00
N SER A 43 -2.98 -17.85 -13.58
CA SER A 43 -3.78 -16.63 -13.81
C SER A 43 -3.41 -15.46 -12.88
N ALA A 44 -2.41 -15.62 -12.02
CA ALA A 44 -1.95 -14.55 -11.13
C ALA A 44 -1.43 -13.32 -11.87
N LEU A 45 -0.79 -13.50 -13.03
CA LEU A 45 -0.35 -12.36 -13.84
C LEU A 45 -1.54 -11.55 -14.36
N ALA A 46 -2.58 -12.23 -14.87
CA ALA A 46 -3.84 -11.60 -15.28
C ALA A 46 -4.54 -10.91 -14.10
N SER A 47 -4.47 -11.51 -12.91
CA SER A 47 -4.99 -10.93 -11.66
C SER A 47 -4.29 -9.63 -11.30
N PHE A 48 -2.96 -9.56 -11.43
CA PHE A 48 -2.21 -8.32 -11.22
C PHE A 48 -2.53 -7.24 -12.25
N VAL A 49 -2.68 -7.60 -13.52
CA VAL A 49 -3.11 -6.65 -14.57
C VAL A 49 -4.48 -6.08 -14.24
N LEU A 50 -5.44 -6.94 -13.87
CA LEU A 50 -6.77 -6.50 -13.47
C LEU A 50 -6.67 -5.58 -12.23
N ALA A 51 -5.97 -5.98 -11.18
CA ALA A 51 -5.77 -5.15 -9.99
C ALA A 51 -5.17 -3.77 -10.30
N ALA A 52 -4.15 -3.71 -11.18
CA ALA A 52 -3.52 -2.46 -11.62
C ALA A 52 -4.50 -1.54 -12.37
N LEU A 53 -5.29 -2.11 -13.30
CA LEU A 53 -6.30 -1.35 -14.05
C LEU A 53 -7.35 -0.75 -13.11
N LEU A 54 -7.79 -1.50 -12.11
CA LEU A 54 -8.79 -1.03 -11.15
C LEU A 54 -8.20 0.03 -10.21
N ALA A 55 -6.96 -0.17 -9.73
CA ALA A 55 -6.23 0.82 -8.96
C ALA A 55 -6.02 2.12 -9.75
N SER A 56 -5.80 2.03 -11.07
CA SER A 56 -5.60 3.20 -11.94
C SER A 56 -6.77 4.16 -11.97
N LEU A 57 -8.01 3.65 -11.95
CA LEU A 57 -9.21 4.51 -11.93
C LEU A 57 -9.22 5.41 -10.70
N THR A 58 -8.90 4.84 -9.54
CA THR A 58 -8.81 5.59 -8.29
C THR A 58 -7.56 6.47 -8.24
N ALA A 59 -6.42 6.00 -8.73
CA ALA A 59 -5.19 6.78 -8.76
C ALA A 59 -5.35 8.05 -9.63
N LEU A 60 -6.06 7.96 -10.76
CA LEU A 60 -6.42 9.12 -11.58
C LEU A 60 -7.30 10.10 -10.81
N SER A 61 -8.30 9.60 -10.08
CA SER A 61 -9.14 10.44 -9.22
C SER A 61 -8.35 11.11 -8.11
N PHE A 62 -7.44 10.39 -7.45
CA PHE A 62 -6.55 10.91 -6.41
C PHE A 62 -5.56 11.94 -6.97
N ALA A 63 -5.03 11.71 -8.17
CA ALA A 63 -4.15 12.65 -8.84
C ALA A 63 -4.85 14.00 -9.05
N GLU A 64 -6.09 14.01 -9.54
CA GLU A 64 -6.87 15.26 -9.67
C GLU A 64 -7.25 15.88 -8.32
N LEU A 65 -7.75 15.08 -7.37
CA LEU A 65 -8.14 15.57 -6.04
C LEU A 65 -6.95 16.19 -5.29
N SER A 66 -5.77 15.59 -5.39
CA SER A 66 -4.54 16.08 -4.78
C SER A 66 -4.04 17.39 -5.40
N ALA A 67 -4.28 17.60 -6.71
CA ALA A 67 -4.00 18.86 -7.39
C ALA A 67 -4.97 19.97 -6.96
N ARG A 68 -6.25 19.64 -6.75
CA ARG A 68 -7.31 20.57 -6.34
C ARG A 68 -7.23 20.95 -4.86
N PHE A 69 -6.96 19.97 -4.00
CA PHE A 69 -7.00 20.12 -2.54
C PHE A 69 -5.66 19.73 -1.90
N PRO A 70 -4.60 20.56 -2.04
CA PRO A 70 -3.24 20.25 -1.60
C PRO A 70 -3.05 20.43 -0.08
N PHE A 71 -3.84 19.72 0.73
CA PHE A 71 -3.81 19.77 2.19
C PHE A 71 -3.43 18.41 2.79
N ALA A 72 -2.75 18.39 3.94
CA ALA A 72 -2.16 17.19 4.57
C ALA A 72 -3.17 16.22 5.24
N GLY A 73 -4.42 16.16 4.78
CA GLY A 73 -5.45 15.28 5.38
C GLY A 73 -5.90 14.11 4.51
N GLY A 74 -5.19 13.83 3.40
CA GLY A 74 -5.43 12.65 2.57
C GLY A 74 -6.88 12.54 2.08
N ALA A 75 -7.34 11.29 1.97
CA ALA A 75 -8.71 10.97 1.56
C ALA A 75 -9.79 11.64 2.44
N ALA A 76 -9.54 11.81 3.74
CA ALA A 76 -10.48 12.47 4.64
C ALA A 76 -10.72 13.94 4.26
N THR A 77 -9.69 14.66 3.80
CA THR A 77 -9.87 16.02 3.28
C THR A 77 -10.63 16.02 1.96
N PHE A 78 -10.34 15.10 1.04
CA PHE A 78 -11.08 15.01 -0.22
C PHE A 78 -12.57 14.82 -0.02
N VAL A 79 -12.96 14.00 0.96
CA VAL A 79 -14.36 13.80 1.33
C VAL A 79 -14.97 15.05 1.97
N ARG A 80 -14.22 15.76 2.81
CA ARG A 80 -14.68 17.01 3.42
C ARG A 80 -14.94 18.09 2.37
N GLU A 81 -13.99 18.32 1.49
CA GLU A 81 -14.08 19.38 0.47
C GLU A 81 -15.03 18.98 -0.68
N GLY A 82 -15.03 17.71 -1.09
CA GLY A 82 -15.88 17.24 -2.19
C GLY A 82 -17.33 16.96 -1.79
N LEU A 83 -17.59 16.40 -0.60
CA LEU A 83 -18.95 16.07 -0.12
C LEU A 83 -19.52 17.08 0.87
N GLY A 84 -18.70 17.94 1.48
CA GLY A 84 -19.14 18.93 2.47
C GLY A 84 -19.51 18.34 3.84
N SER A 85 -19.16 17.07 4.11
CA SER A 85 -19.56 16.36 5.34
C SER A 85 -18.39 16.14 6.28
N ARG A 86 -18.48 16.72 7.48
CA ARG A 86 -17.50 16.51 8.56
C ARG A 86 -17.54 15.07 9.08
N HIS A 87 -18.73 14.48 9.25
CA HIS A 87 -18.86 13.12 9.76
C HIS A 87 -18.30 12.07 8.80
N LEU A 88 -18.55 12.21 7.49
CA LEU A 88 -17.97 11.32 6.49
C LEU A 88 -16.45 11.47 6.40
N SER A 89 -15.94 12.69 6.56
CA SER A 89 -14.49 12.94 6.65
C SER A 89 -13.86 12.22 7.85
N THR A 90 -14.49 12.28 9.03
CA THR A 90 -14.03 11.54 10.22
C THR A 90 -14.08 10.03 10.00
N LEU A 91 -15.19 9.51 9.45
CA LEU A 91 -15.34 8.10 9.15
C LEU A 91 -14.25 7.61 8.19
N VAL A 92 -14.04 8.32 7.08
CA VAL A 92 -13.00 7.97 6.10
C VAL A 92 -11.61 8.05 6.72
N GLY A 93 -11.31 9.07 7.53
CA GLY A 93 -10.04 9.13 8.24
C GLY A 93 -9.82 7.95 9.19
N LEU A 94 -10.85 7.52 9.92
CA LEU A 94 -10.78 6.33 10.78
C LEU A 94 -10.65 5.03 9.97
N LEU A 95 -11.29 4.93 8.81
CA LEU A 95 -11.12 3.79 7.90
C LEU A 95 -9.69 3.72 7.35
N VAL A 96 -9.08 4.86 6.98
CA VAL A 96 -7.67 4.92 6.58
C VAL A 96 -6.75 4.48 7.73
N VAL A 97 -7.00 4.96 8.95
CA VAL A 97 -6.26 4.50 10.14
C VAL A 97 -6.40 2.98 10.30
N LEU A 98 -7.62 2.46 10.27
CA LEU A 98 -7.87 1.03 10.42
C LEU A 98 -7.16 0.20 9.34
N ALA A 99 -7.23 0.63 8.07
CA ALA A 99 -6.52 0.00 6.98
C ALA A 99 -5.00 -0.01 7.21
N GLY A 100 -4.41 1.11 7.65
CA GLY A 100 -3.00 1.17 8.00
C GLY A 100 -2.63 0.21 9.14
N LEU A 101 -3.44 0.13 10.20
CA LEU A 101 -3.20 -0.77 11.33
C LEU A 101 -3.28 -2.25 10.93
N VAL A 102 -4.31 -2.63 10.16
CA VAL A 102 -4.49 -4.00 9.65
C VAL A 102 -3.36 -4.35 8.67
N SER A 103 -2.96 -3.41 7.81
CA SER A 103 -1.84 -3.58 6.88
C SER A 103 -0.53 -3.80 7.64
N ALA A 104 -0.19 -2.95 8.60
CA ALA A 104 1.02 -3.11 9.42
C ALA A 104 1.05 -4.48 10.13
N ALA A 105 -0.09 -4.98 10.60
CA ALA A 105 -0.20 -6.31 11.19
C ALA A 105 0.02 -7.44 10.17
N ALA A 106 -0.47 -7.30 8.93
CA ALA A 106 -0.21 -8.25 7.85
C ALA A 106 1.28 -8.32 7.54
N ILE A 107 1.91 -7.14 7.47
CA ILE A 107 3.33 -6.95 7.20
C ILE A 107 4.19 -7.58 8.31
N ILE A 108 3.85 -7.38 9.58
CA ILE A 108 4.55 -8.05 10.69
C ILE A 108 4.49 -9.57 10.54
N ASN A 109 3.33 -10.12 10.17
CA ASN A 109 3.19 -11.56 9.94
C ASN A 109 4.04 -12.05 8.75
N ALA A 110 4.18 -11.25 7.70
CA ALA A 110 5.09 -11.54 6.60
C ALA A 110 6.55 -11.60 7.08
N MET A 111 6.95 -10.64 7.92
CA MET A 111 8.31 -10.58 8.47
C MET A 111 8.64 -11.81 9.32
N ILE A 112 7.67 -12.30 10.10
CA ILE A 112 7.84 -13.53 10.87
C ILE A 112 8.15 -14.72 9.95
N GLY A 113 7.50 -14.83 8.78
CA GLY A 113 7.79 -15.85 7.78
C GLY A 113 9.24 -15.83 7.29
N TYR A 114 9.79 -14.63 7.05
CA TYR A 114 11.20 -14.45 6.69
C TYR A 114 12.15 -14.75 7.85
N LEU A 115 11.79 -14.35 9.08
CA LEU A 115 12.60 -14.63 10.27
C LEU A 115 12.74 -16.13 10.55
N TYR A 116 11.72 -16.93 10.24
CA TYR A 116 11.77 -18.39 10.39
C TYR A 116 12.79 -19.09 9.49
N LEU A 117 13.30 -18.41 8.45
CA LEU A 117 14.44 -18.92 7.66
C LEU A 117 15.74 -18.98 8.48
N TYR A 118 15.82 -18.22 9.58
CA TYR A 118 17.05 -18.03 10.36
C TYR A 118 16.89 -18.32 11.86
N LEU A 119 15.69 -18.09 12.43
CA LEU A 119 15.39 -18.26 13.85
C LEU A 119 14.20 -19.20 14.05
N SER A 120 14.27 -20.10 15.02
CA SER A 120 13.18 -21.02 15.39
C SER A 120 12.47 -20.63 16.69
N TRP A 121 12.29 -19.32 16.92
CA TRP A 121 11.70 -18.80 18.16
C TRP A 121 10.17 -18.90 18.17
N PRO A 122 9.50 -18.92 19.33
CA PRO A 122 8.04 -18.88 19.40
C PRO A 122 7.48 -17.60 18.75
N ARG A 123 6.34 -17.74 18.06
CA ARG A 123 5.70 -16.64 17.31
C ARG A 123 5.41 -15.39 18.15
N LEU A 124 4.85 -15.59 19.35
CA LEU A 124 4.30 -14.48 20.16
C LEU A 124 5.39 -13.47 20.59
N PRO A 125 6.53 -13.87 21.17
CA PRO A 125 7.65 -12.95 21.45
C PRO A 125 8.18 -12.23 20.21
N LEU A 126 8.26 -12.91 19.06
CA LEU A 126 8.76 -12.29 17.83
C LEU A 126 7.82 -11.17 17.34
N VAL A 127 6.52 -11.44 17.31
CA VAL A 127 5.50 -10.44 16.90
C VAL A 127 5.53 -9.24 17.85
N LEU A 128 5.45 -9.47 19.16
CA LEU A 128 5.44 -8.40 20.16
C LEU A 128 6.74 -7.60 20.16
N GLY A 129 7.89 -8.28 20.07
CA GLY A 129 9.20 -7.64 20.01
C GLY A 129 9.36 -6.76 18.77
N LEU A 130 8.93 -7.26 17.60
CA LEU A 130 8.99 -6.50 16.35
C LEU A 130 8.05 -5.29 16.39
N THR A 131 6.80 -5.46 16.84
CA THR A 131 5.87 -4.32 16.94
C THR A 131 6.34 -3.28 17.93
N LEU A 132 6.90 -3.69 19.08
CA LEU A 132 7.48 -2.78 20.06
C LEU A 132 8.65 -2.00 19.46
N LEU A 133 9.57 -2.69 18.78
CA LEU A 133 10.70 -2.05 18.10
C LEU A 133 10.21 -1.00 17.10
N LEU A 134 9.26 -1.37 16.24
CA LEU A 134 8.70 -0.46 15.24
C LEU A 134 7.97 0.74 15.87
N GLY A 135 7.22 0.52 16.95
CA GLY A 135 6.55 1.58 17.70
C GLY A 135 7.54 2.56 18.35
N LEU A 136 8.66 2.06 18.88
CA LEU A 136 9.74 2.89 19.43
C LEU A 136 10.43 3.71 18.33
N VAL A 137 10.68 3.12 17.16
CA VAL A 137 11.25 3.84 16.01
C VAL A 137 10.29 4.93 15.52
N ALA A 138 9.00 4.60 15.36
CA ALA A 138 7.97 5.56 14.98
C ALA A 138 7.85 6.72 15.99
N TRP A 139 8.09 6.45 17.27
CA TRP A 139 8.08 7.47 18.33
C TRP A 139 9.31 8.39 18.29
N TRP A 140 10.49 7.90 17.88
CA TRP A 140 11.78 8.61 17.99
C TRP A 140 11.86 9.86 17.08
N GLY A 141 11.44 9.82 15.81
CA GLY A 141 11.50 11.02 14.96
C GLY A 141 11.06 10.82 13.51
N ILE A 142 10.29 11.77 12.99
CA ILE A 142 9.65 11.69 11.65
C ILE A 142 10.63 12.05 10.51
N ALA A 143 11.50 13.03 10.70
CA ALA A 143 12.37 13.52 9.62
C ALA A 143 13.41 12.47 9.22
N GLU A 144 14.00 11.81 10.22
CA GLU A 144 14.95 10.72 10.07
C GLU A 144 14.25 9.49 9.47
N SER A 145 13.01 9.20 9.90
CA SER A 145 12.24 8.05 9.41
C SER A 145 11.95 8.13 7.90
N VAL A 146 11.65 9.31 7.35
CA VAL A 146 11.35 9.47 5.91
C VAL A 146 12.61 9.27 5.05
N THR A 147 13.77 9.78 5.48
CA THR A 147 15.03 9.57 4.74
C THR A 147 15.46 8.11 4.78
N VAL A 148 15.36 7.47 5.95
CA VAL A 148 15.66 6.04 6.10
C VAL A 148 14.71 5.21 5.24
N ALA A 149 13.41 5.52 5.25
CA ALA A 149 12.43 4.83 4.39
C ALA A 149 12.78 4.95 2.91
N GLY A 150 13.19 6.13 2.43
CA GLY A 150 13.61 6.31 1.04
C GLY A 150 14.88 5.53 0.66
N LEU A 151 15.84 5.40 1.58
CA LEU A 151 17.03 4.57 1.37
C LEU A 151 16.68 3.08 1.33
N ILE A 152 15.76 2.64 2.19
CA ILE A 152 15.27 1.26 2.18
C ILE A 152 14.52 1.00 0.86
N THR A 153 13.68 1.90 0.37
CA THR A 153 13.03 1.75 -0.94
C THR A 153 14.04 1.54 -2.08
N LEU A 154 15.16 2.27 -2.09
CA LEU A 154 16.20 2.07 -3.11
C LEU A 154 16.77 0.65 -3.06
N LEU A 155 16.97 0.14 -1.85
CA LEU A 155 17.42 -1.23 -1.62
C LEU A 155 16.36 -2.27 -2.02
N GLU A 156 15.07 -1.99 -1.74
CA GLU A 156 13.93 -2.81 -2.18
C GLU A 156 13.86 -2.92 -3.71
N LEU A 157 13.93 -1.78 -4.39
CA LEU A 157 13.96 -1.69 -5.86
C LEU A 157 15.17 -2.45 -6.42
N GLY A 158 16.34 -2.29 -5.80
CA GLY A 158 17.54 -3.03 -6.14
C GLY A 158 17.35 -4.55 -6.05
N GLY A 159 16.75 -5.05 -4.97
CA GLY A 159 16.45 -6.47 -4.80
C GLY A 159 15.48 -7.01 -5.84
N LEU A 160 14.41 -6.28 -6.16
CA LEU A 160 13.47 -6.69 -7.21
C LEU A 160 14.13 -6.72 -8.59
N LEU A 161 14.91 -5.68 -8.91
CA LEU A 161 15.66 -5.64 -10.17
C LEU A 161 16.68 -6.78 -10.26
N LEU A 162 17.29 -7.17 -9.14
CA LEU A 162 18.20 -8.32 -9.07
C LEU A 162 17.46 -9.64 -9.36
N VAL A 163 16.28 -9.85 -8.77
CA VAL A 163 15.43 -11.02 -9.05
C VAL A 163 15.05 -11.06 -10.54
N ILE A 164 14.58 -9.94 -11.10
CA ILE A 164 14.25 -9.83 -12.52
C ILE A 164 15.47 -10.15 -13.40
N TRP A 165 16.64 -9.60 -13.05
CA TRP A 165 17.87 -9.77 -13.82
C TRP A 165 18.38 -11.21 -13.83
N VAL A 166 18.31 -11.89 -12.69
CA VAL A 166 18.72 -13.30 -12.55
C VAL A 166 17.77 -14.20 -13.35
N SER A 167 16.46 -13.92 -13.32
CA SER A 167 15.45 -14.66 -14.09
C SER A 167 15.39 -14.27 -15.59
N ARG A 168 16.32 -13.44 -16.09
CA ARG A 168 16.29 -12.95 -17.49
C ARG A 168 16.21 -14.07 -18.52
N GLY A 169 16.87 -15.20 -18.29
CA GLY A 169 16.88 -16.32 -19.22
C GLY A 169 15.50 -16.95 -19.39
N ALA A 170 14.74 -17.04 -18.31
CA ALA A 170 13.34 -17.49 -18.35
C ALA A 170 12.43 -16.44 -19.01
N LEU A 171 12.62 -15.15 -18.65
CA LEU A 171 11.82 -14.05 -19.20
C LEU A 171 12.01 -13.86 -20.72
N THR A 172 13.24 -14.04 -21.23
CA THR A 172 13.55 -13.96 -22.67
C THR A 172 13.49 -15.32 -23.37
N GLY A 173 12.90 -16.33 -22.72
CA GLY A 173 12.73 -17.67 -23.26
C GLY A 173 11.83 -17.73 -24.49
N SER A 174 11.71 -18.92 -25.09
CA SER A 174 10.81 -19.16 -26.22
C SER A 174 9.33 -19.04 -25.80
N LEU A 175 8.43 -18.92 -26.78
CA LEU A 175 6.98 -18.86 -26.52
C LEU A 175 6.46 -20.05 -25.70
N ALA A 176 7.06 -21.25 -25.87
CA ALA A 176 6.71 -22.43 -25.10
C ALA A 176 6.96 -22.26 -23.59
N THR A 177 7.93 -21.42 -23.20
CA THR A 177 8.21 -21.10 -21.78
C THR A 177 7.06 -20.29 -21.18
N TRP A 178 6.38 -19.48 -22.00
CA TRP A 178 5.28 -18.61 -21.60
C TRP A 178 3.90 -19.26 -21.70
N GLU A 179 3.79 -20.41 -22.37
CA GLU A 179 2.51 -21.10 -22.63
C GLU A 179 1.64 -21.27 -21.36
N PRO A 180 2.17 -21.73 -20.20
CA PRO A 180 1.35 -21.85 -18.99
C PRO A 180 0.78 -20.52 -18.49
N LEU A 181 1.53 -19.42 -18.62
CA LEU A 181 1.05 -18.09 -18.23
C LEU A 181 0.00 -17.57 -19.21
N LEU A 182 0.17 -17.82 -20.51
CA LEU A 182 -0.78 -17.40 -21.55
C LEU A 182 -2.13 -18.13 -21.40
N GLU A 183 -2.11 -19.42 -21.09
CA GLU A 183 -3.32 -20.18 -20.73
C GLU A 183 -4.01 -19.61 -19.47
N GLY A 184 -3.23 -19.02 -18.57
CA GLY A 184 -3.74 -18.28 -17.41
C GLY A 184 -4.66 -17.10 -17.75
N PHE A 185 -4.58 -16.52 -18.95
CA PHE A 185 -5.44 -15.40 -19.39
C PHE A 185 -6.80 -15.83 -19.96
N HIS A 186 -7.12 -17.12 -19.96
CA HIS A 186 -8.34 -17.62 -20.56
C HIS A 186 -9.61 -17.18 -19.81
N VAL A 187 -10.70 -16.90 -20.55
CA VAL A 187 -11.97 -16.38 -20.00
C VAL A 187 -12.60 -17.34 -18.98
N SER A 188 -12.36 -18.65 -19.12
CA SER A 188 -12.79 -19.67 -18.16
C SER A 188 -12.25 -19.46 -16.75
N HIS A 189 -11.14 -18.73 -16.59
CA HIS A 189 -10.51 -18.44 -15.30
C HIS A 189 -10.96 -17.12 -14.69
N TRP A 190 -12.00 -16.46 -15.22
CA TRP A 190 -12.43 -15.13 -14.76
C TRP A 190 -12.70 -15.05 -13.25
N SER A 191 -13.29 -16.09 -12.65
CA SER A 191 -13.53 -16.14 -11.20
C SER A 191 -12.22 -16.15 -10.40
N LEU A 192 -11.23 -16.93 -10.83
CA LEU A 192 -9.89 -16.99 -10.21
C LEU A 192 -9.13 -15.68 -10.42
N ILE A 193 -9.25 -15.07 -11.60
CA ILE A 193 -8.66 -13.76 -11.91
C ILE A 193 -9.26 -12.68 -11.02
N ALA A 194 -10.59 -12.67 -10.82
CA ALA A 194 -11.26 -11.70 -9.97
C ALA A 194 -10.88 -11.88 -8.48
N ALA A 195 -10.83 -13.12 -7.99
CA ALA A 195 -10.39 -13.43 -6.63
C ALA A 195 -8.92 -13.04 -6.40
N GLY A 196 -8.04 -13.40 -7.34
CA GLY A 196 -6.64 -13.01 -7.31
C GLY A 196 -6.47 -11.49 -7.39
N ALA A 197 -7.28 -10.79 -8.18
CA ALA A 197 -7.21 -9.34 -8.30
C ALA A 197 -7.57 -8.62 -6.99
N LEU A 198 -8.50 -9.15 -6.19
CA LEU A 198 -8.82 -8.59 -4.88
C LEU A 198 -7.62 -8.69 -3.91
N LEU A 199 -6.94 -9.83 -3.90
CA LEU A 199 -5.73 -10.02 -3.11
C LEU A 199 -4.57 -9.17 -3.66
N GLY A 200 -4.36 -9.18 -4.98
CA GLY A 200 -3.34 -8.40 -5.67
C GLY A 200 -3.55 -6.89 -5.56
N PHE A 201 -4.80 -6.44 -5.38
CA PHE A 201 -5.11 -5.04 -5.10
C PHE A 201 -4.38 -4.52 -3.86
N TYR A 202 -4.19 -5.38 -2.84
CA TYR A 202 -3.43 -5.01 -1.65
C TYR A 202 -2.02 -4.52 -1.99
N ALA A 203 -1.35 -5.15 -2.97
CA ALA A 203 0.00 -4.77 -3.37
C ALA A 203 0.06 -3.38 -4.04
N PHE A 204 -1.07 -2.84 -4.49
CA PHE A 204 -1.17 -1.51 -5.11
C PHE A 204 -1.61 -0.41 -4.12
N ILE A 205 -1.92 -0.77 -2.87
CA ILE A 205 -2.22 0.18 -1.79
C ILE A 205 -0.91 0.84 -1.37
N GLY A 206 -0.90 2.17 -1.27
CA GLY A 206 0.26 2.95 -0.82
C GLY A 206 0.43 4.27 -1.55
N PHE A 207 -0.04 4.40 -2.80
CA PHE A 207 0.09 5.66 -3.54
C PHE A 207 -0.69 6.81 -2.87
N GLU A 208 -1.75 6.49 -2.14
CA GLU A 208 -2.57 7.43 -1.38
C GLU A 208 -1.85 8.03 -0.17
N ASP A 209 -0.85 7.33 0.39
CA ASP A 209 -0.09 7.81 1.53
C ASP A 209 0.74 9.04 1.18
N MET A 210 1.11 9.20 -0.10
CA MET A 210 1.79 10.40 -0.59
C MET A 210 0.99 11.68 -0.34
N VAL A 211 -0.34 11.60 -0.30
CA VAL A 211 -1.21 12.76 -0.10
C VAL A 211 -1.10 13.31 1.33
N VAL A 212 -0.71 12.47 2.30
CA VAL A 212 -0.55 12.90 3.70
C VAL A 212 0.58 13.91 3.85
N VAL A 213 1.62 13.82 3.03
CA VAL A 213 2.77 14.75 3.05
C VAL A 213 2.61 15.93 2.08
N ALA A 214 1.40 16.17 1.55
CA ALA A 214 1.13 17.21 0.55
C ALA A 214 1.64 18.61 0.97
N GLU A 215 1.51 18.98 2.25
CA GLU A 215 1.95 20.30 2.76
C GLU A 215 3.47 20.50 2.78
N GLU A 216 4.24 19.41 2.72
CA GLU A 216 5.70 19.39 2.71
C GLU A 216 6.28 19.41 1.28
N VAL A 217 5.44 19.36 0.24
CA VAL A 217 5.84 19.31 -1.18
C VAL A 217 6.02 20.73 -1.76
N ARG A 218 7.13 20.97 -2.48
CA ARG A 218 7.45 22.29 -3.07
C ARG A 218 6.38 22.79 -4.05
N ASN A 219 6.01 21.95 -5.02
CA ASN A 219 4.98 22.26 -6.02
C ASN A 219 3.91 21.15 -6.02
N VAL A 220 3.09 21.13 -4.97
CA VAL A 220 2.08 20.08 -4.74
C VAL A 220 1.19 19.85 -5.96
N ARG A 221 0.71 20.93 -6.59
CA ARG A 221 -0.25 20.90 -7.70
C ARG A 221 0.22 20.07 -8.90
N ARG A 222 1.52 20.05 -9.19
CA ARG A 222 2.10 19.28 -10.30
C ARG A 222 2.83 18.03 -9.83
N THR A 223 3.60 18.14 -8.75
CA THR A 223 4.51 17.08 -8.31
C THR A 223 3.75 15.89 -7.72
N LEU A 224 2.69 16.13 -6.94
CA LEU A 224 1.95 15.07 -6.26
C LEU A 224 1.11 14.22 -7.25
N PRO A 225 0.33 14.79 -8.19
CA PRO A 225 -0.38 14.00 -9.19
C PRO A 225 0.55 13.16 -10.06
N LEU A 226 1.67 13.76 -10.51
CA LEU A 226 2.66 13.05 -11.32
C LEU A 226 3.31 11.90 -10.53
N ALA A 227 3.63 12.10 -9.24
CA ALA A 227 4.20 11.07 -8.39
C ALA A 227 3.25 9.87 -8.21
N ILE A 228 1.95 10.12 -8.01
CA ILE A 228 0.92 9.07 -7.91
C ILE A 228 0.91 8.20 -9.19
N LEU A 229 0.81 8.84 -10.36
CA LEU A 229 0.72 8.13 -11.64
C LEU A 229 1.99 7.36 -11.98
N LEU A 230 3.16 7.97 -11.76
CA LEU A 230 4.45 7.31 -12.00
C LEU A 230 4.69 6.15 -11.03
N THR A 231 4.33 6.30 -9.75
CA THR A 231 4.44 5.21 -8.76
C THR A 231 3.60 4.03 -9.20
N LEU A 232 2.34 4.25 -9.59
CA LEU A 232 1.45 3.19 -10.05
C LEU A 232 2.00 2.51 -11.33
N LEU A 233 2.49 3.29 -12.30
CA LEU A 233 3.06 2.74 -13.52
C LEU A 233 4.30 1.88 -13.24
N ILE A 234 5.25 2.40 -12.46
CA ILE A 234 6.50 1.70 -12.13
C ILE A 234 6.23 0.45 -11.32
N THR A 235 5.37 0.51 -10.29
CA THR A 235 4.99 -0.66 -9.48
C THR A 235 4.30 -1.72 -10.32
N THR A 236 3.36 -1.33 -11.20
CA THR A 236 2.70 -2.27 -12.12
C THR A 236 3.71 -3.02 -12.96
N LEU A 237 4.64 -2.30 -13.62
CA LEU A 237 5.67 -2.94 -14.45
C LEU A 237 6.56 -3.88 -13.65
N LEU A 238 7.00 -3.45 -12.46
CA LEU A 238 7.84 -4.29 -11.58
C LEU A 238 7.10 -5.55 -11.13
N TYR A 239 5.84 -5.44 -10.70
CA TYR A 239 5.07 -6.59 -10.23
C TYR A 239 4.80 -7.60 -11.34
N LEU A 240 4.47 -7.13 -12.54
CA LEU A 240 4.27 -8.03 -13.69
C LEU A 240 5.56 -8.78 -14.03
N LEU A 241 6.71 -8.11 -14.01
CA LEU A 241 8.00 -8.74 -14.28
C LEU A 241 8.40 -9.74 -13.18
N VAL A 242 8.23 -9.37 -11.92
CA VAL A 242 8.55 -10.22 -10.76
C VAL A 242 7.62 -11.44 -10.71
N MET A 243 6.32 -11.25 -10.93
CA MET A 243 5.37 -12.36 -10.95
C MET A 243 5.64 -13.32 -12.11
N SER A 244 5.98 -12.78 -13.28
CA SER A 244 6.40 -13.59 -14.44
C SER A 244 7.68 -14.37 -14.12
N ALA A 245 8.70 -13.71 -13.55
CA ALA A 245 9.93 -14.36 -13.13
C ALA A 245 9.66 -15.52 -12.15
N ALA A 246 8.75 -15.33 -11.18
CA ALA A 246 8.38 -16.37 -10.23
C ALA A 246 7.68 -17.56 -10.89
N LEU A 247 6.62 -17.33 -11.68
CA LEU A 247 5.82 -18.37 -12.31
C LEU A 247 6.52 -19.11 -13.46
N LEU A 248 7.52 -18.48 -14.08
CA LEU A 248 8.37 -19.14 -15.08
C LEU A 248 9.46 -20.01 -14.43
N THR A 249 9.82 -19.74 -13.18
CA THR A 249 10.85 -20.50 -12.45
C THR A 249 10.23 -21.66 -11.66
N PHE A 250 9.05 -21.46 -11.08
CA PHE A 250 8.38 -22.42 -10.20
C PHE A 250 6.91 -22.59 -10.54
N THR A 251 6.36 -23.77 -10.22
CA THR A 251 4.92 -24.02 -10.30
C THR A 251 4.16 -23.22 -9.23
N PRO A 252 2.87 -22.90 -9.45
CA PRO A 252 2.06 -22.19 -8.47
C PRO A 252 2.00 -22.89 -7.11
N GLN A 253 1.99 -24.23 -7.10
CA GLN A 253 1.97 -25.02 -5.87
C GLN A 253 3.27 -24.89 -5.06
N GLN A 254 4.42 -24.83 -5.74
CA GLN A 254 5.70 -24.58 -5.08
C GLN A 254 5.77 -23.17 -4.50
N LEU A 255 5.29 -22.16 -5.23
CA LEU A 255 5.22 -20.78 -4.74
C LEU A 255 4.26 -20.64 -3.56
N ALA A 256 3.11 -21.30 -3.61
CA ALA A 256 2.11 -21.31 -2.53
C ALA A 256 2.65 -21.96 -1.23
N GLY A 257 3.54 -22.93 -1.35
CA GLY A 257 4.19 -23.59 -0.22
C GLY A 257 5.40 -22.82 0.34
N SER A 258 5.85 -21.76 -0.32
CA SER A 258 7.04 -21.00 0.08
C SER A 258 6.70 -19.87 1.05
N SER A 259 7.49 -19.75 2.11
CA SER A 259 7.44 -18.60 3.03
C SER A 259 8.16 -17.37 2.49
N ALA A 260 9.03 -17.52 1.49
CA ALA A 260 9.79 -16.44 0.88
C ALA A 260 10.00 -16.68 -0.63
N PRO A 261 8.93 -16.57 -1.46
CA PRO A 261 8.96 -17.01 -2.85
C PRO A 261 10.06 -16.34 -3.69
N LEU A 262 10.31 -15.04 -3.48
CA LEU A 262 11.34 -14.31 -4.24
C LEU A 262 12.77 -14.73 -3.85
N VAL A 263 12.98 -15.18 -2.61
CA VAL A 263 14.25 -15.76 -2.19
C VAL A 263 14.46 -17.10 -2.90
N ASP A 264 13.41 -17.91 -3.04
CA ASP A 264 13.49 -19.20 -3.73
C ASP A 264 13.75 -19.03 -5.24
N VAL A 265 13.07 -18.07 -5.88
CA VAL A 265 13.34 -17.67 -7.27
C VAL A 265 14.80 -17.30 -7.48
N TYR A 266 15.35 -16.46 -6.60
CA TYR A 266 16.75 -16.10 -6.69
C TYR A 266 17.69 -17.29 -6.43
N ARG A 267 17.38 -18.11 -5.42
CA ARG A 267 18.16 -19.29 -5.02
C ARG A 267 18.26 -20.33 -6.13
N ALA A 268 17.25 -20.43 -7.01
CA ALA A 268 17.26 -21.35 -8.14
C ALA A 268 18.43 -21.10 -9.12
N TYR A 269 18.94 -19.87 -9.17
CA TYR A 269 20.04 -19.49 -10.06
C TYR A 269 21.34 -19.16 -9.32
N HIS A 270 21.25 -18.56 -8.13
CA HIS A 270 22.40 -18.13 -7.32
C HIS A 270 22.22 -18.52 -5.84
N PRO A 271 22.36 -19.81 -5.50
CA PRO A 271 22.07 -20.31 -4.17
C PRO A 271 22.96 -19.69 -3.07
N GLU A 272 24.23 -19.40 -3.37
CA GLU A 272 25.23 -18.87 -2.46
C GLU A 272 24.94 -17.44 -1.96
N THR A 273 24.21 -16.65 -2.75
CA THR A 273 23.93 -15.22 -2.46
C THR A 273 22.45 -14.94 -2.19
N ALA A 274 21.60 -15.97 -2.08
CA ALA A 274 20.17 -15.82 -1.84
C ALA A 274 19.82 -15.09 -0.53
N TRP A 275 20.74 -15.08 0.45
CA TRP A 275 20.62 -14.31 1.68
C TRP A 275 20.51 -12.80 1.42
N LEU A 276 21.02 -12.28 0.30
CA LEU A 276 20.88 -10.88 -0.10
C LEU A 276 19.40 -10.51 -0.30
N ILE A 277 18.66 -11.32 -1.07
CA ILE A 277 17.23 -11.08 -1.32
C ILE A 277 16.42 -11.25 -0.05
N SER A 278 16.78 -12.21 0.81
CA SER A 278 16.12 -12.36 2.11
C SER A 278 16.34 -11.13 3.00
N GLY A 279 17.58 -10.61 3.07
CA GLY A 279 17.89 -9.39 3.80
C GLY A 279 17.11 -8.18 3.25
N VAL A 280 17.07 -8.03 1.92
CA VAL A 280 16.28 -6.99 1.26
C VAL A 280 14.80 -7.11 1.60
N GLY A 281 14.20 -8.30 1.45
CA GLY A 281 12.79 -8.54 1.79
C GLY A 281 12.49 -8.23 3.26
N MET A 282 13.38 -8.59 4.18
CA MET A 282 13.24 -8.27 5.60
C MET A 282 13.20 -6.76 5.86
N PHE A 283 14.14 -6.00 5.28
CA PHE A 283 14.12 -4.53 5.40
C PHE A 283 12.88 -3.92 4.74
N ALA A 284 12.46 -4.46 3.59
CA ALA A 284 11.27 -4.02 2.87
C ALA A 284 9.99 -4.13 3.71
N ILE A 285 9.82 -5.30 4.32
CA ILE A 285 8.65 -5.61 5.13
C ILE A 285 8.65 -4.73 6.38
N VAL A 286 9.78 -4.60 7.08
CA VAL A 286 9.89 -3.73 8.28
C VAL A 286 9.57 -2.27 7.95
N ASN A 287 10.07 -1.77 6.81
CA ASN A 287 9.82 -0.41 6.34
C ASN A 287 8.32 -0.16 6.09
N GLY A 288 7.64 -1.08 5.41
CA GLY A 288 6.20 -0.98 5.17
C GLY A 288 5.38 -0.87 6.46
N ALA A 289 5.66 -1.69 7.48
CA ALA A 289 4.94 -1.64 8.75
C ALA A 289 5.21 -0.34 9.52
N LEU A 290 6.46 0.13 9.51
CA LEU A 290 6.84 1.39 10.13
C LEU A 290 6.07 2.57 9.52
N ILE A 291 6.03 2.66 8.19
CA ILE A 291 5.33 3.73 7.48
C ILE A 291 3.83 3.73 7.83
N GLN A 292 3.21 2.55 7.92
CA GLN A 292 1.80 2.44 8.28
C GLN A 292 1.49 2.86 9.72
N ILE A 293 2.37 2.55 10.68
CA ILE A 293 2.25 3.05 12.06
C ILE A 293 2.36 4.59 12.10
N ILE A 294 3.32 5.14 11.36
CA ILE A 294 3.49 6.59 11.24
C ILE A 294 2.25 7.23 10.60
N MET A 295 1.76 6.69 9.49
CA MET A 295 0.57 7.18 8.79
C MET A 295 -0.65 7.17 9.73
N ALA A 296 -0.94 6.04 10.37
CA ALA A 296 -2.07 5.90 11.30
C ALA A 296 -2.00 6.93 12.44
N SER A 297 -0.82 7.10 13.05
CA SER A 297 -0.62 8.07 14.13
C SER A 297 -0.84 9.53 13.68
N ARG A 298 -0.41 9.89 12.46
CA ARG A 298 -0.58 11.24 11.89
C ARG A 298 -2.04 11.53 11.53
N VAL A 299 -2.77 10.56 10.99
CA VAL A 299 -4.20 10.73 10.69
C VAL A 299 -5.00 10.89 11.99
N LEU A 300 -4.73 10.07 13.01
CA LEU A 300 -5.35 10.21 14.34
C LEU A 300 -5.09 11.60 14.95
N TYR A 301 -3.84 12.07 14.92
CA TYR A 301 -3.47 13.41 15.36
C TYR A 301 -4.18 14.51 14.54
N GLY A 302 -4.25 14.37 13.21
CA GLY A 302 -4.90 15.31 12.32
C GLY A 302 -6.40 15.45 12.58
N LEU A 303 -7.09 14.35 12.88
CA LEU A 303 -8.50 14.36 13.26
C LEU A 303 -8.71 14.96 14.66
N ALA A 304 -7.87 14.59 15.64
CA ALA A 304 -7.94 15.09 17.01
C ALA A 304 -7.67 16.60 17.11
N SER A 305 -6.65 17.10 16.39
CA SER A 305 -6.31 18.53 16.33
C SER A 305 -7.40 19.40 15.68
N ARG A 306 -8.30 18.78 14.90
CA ARG A 306 -9.50 19.41 14.31
C ARG A 306 -10.76 19.18 15.17
N GLY A 307 -10.61 18.70 16.40
CA GLY A 307 -11.70 18.43 17.33
C GLY A 307 -12.69 17.37 16.86
N GLN A 308 -12.25 16.43 16.00
CA GLN A 308 -13.08 15.31 15.53
C GLN A 308 -12.88 14.03 16.36
N LEU A 309 -11.79 13.98 17.13
CA LEU A 309 -11.46 12.88 18.05
C LEU A 309 -11.07 13.45 19.42
N PRO A 310 -11.00 12.60 20.48
CA PRO A 310 -10.57 13.03 21.81
C PRO A 310 -9.24 13.79 21.80
N GLY A 311 -9.17 14.90 22.54
CA GLY A 311 -8.03 15.83 22.49
C GLY A 311 -6.70 15.25 22.96
N TRP A 312 -6.69 14.16 23.72
CA TRP A 312 -5.45 13.50 24.15
C TRP A 312 -4.65 12.90 22.98
N LEU A 313 -5.31 12.53 21.87
CA LEU A 313 -4.66 12.09 20.63
C LEU A 313 -3.93 13.24 19.89
N ALA A 314 -4.26 14.49 20.21
CA ALA A 314 -3.61 15.67 19.63
C ALA A 314 -2.33 16.08 20.37
N GLN A 315 -1.91 15.36 21.42
CA GLN A 315 -0.73 15.70 22.21
C GLN A 315 0.56 15.31 21.48
N VAL A 316 1.49 16.25 21.37
CA VAL A 316 2.80 16.08 20.72
C VAL A 316 3.91 16.09 21.76
N GLY A 317 4.85 15.15 21.65
CA GLY A 317 6.00 15.06 22.54
C GLY A 317 6.95 16.25 22.38
N ALA A 318 7.39 16.84 23.49
CA ALA A 318 8.24 18.04 23.46
C ALA A 318 9.62 17.81 22.81
N ARG A 319 10.19 16.60 22.95
CA ARG A 319 11.54 16.25 22.47
C ARG A 319 11.54 15.63 21.07
N THR A 320 10.61 14.70 20.81
CA THR A 320 10.52 13.96 19.55
C THR A 320 9.66 14.65 18.49
N ARG A 321 8.78 15.58 18.91
CA ARG A 321 7.78 16.24 18.05
C ARG A 321 6.83 15.25 17.36
N THR A 322 6.65 14.07 17.95
CA THR A 322 5.75 13.01 17.47
C THR A 322 4.47 12.91 18.32
N PRO A 323 3.31 12.51 17.75
CA PRO A 323 2.07 12.35 18.49
C PRO A 323 2.12 11.07 19.34
N THR A 324 2.64 11.18 20.56
CA THR A 324 3.03 10.02 21.39
C THR A 324 1.85 9.11 21.72
N ALA A 325 0.72 9.67 22.15
CA ALA A 325 -0.46 8.88 22.51
C ALA A 325 -1.09 8.16 21.30
N ALA A 326 -1.11 8.83 20.14
CA ALA A 326 -1.59 8.23 18.89
C ALA A 326 -0.65 7.11 18.39
N THR A 327 0.66 7.30 18.53
CA THR A 327 1.68 6.29 18.16
C THR A 327 1.60 5.06 19.04
N LEU A 328 1.42 5.25 20.36
CA LEU A 328 1.23 4.15 21.30
C LEU A 328 -0.06 3.38 20.98
N LEU A 329 -1.18 4.09 20.78
CA LEU A 329 -2.46 3.46 20.42
C LEU A 329 -2.33 2.64 19.13
N ALA A 330 -1.72 3.22 18.09
CA ALA A 330 -1.49 2.54 16.82
C ALA A 330 -0.64 1.28 17.01
N SER A 331 0.49 1.38 17.71
CA SER A 331 1.40 0.25 17.93
C SER A 331 0.74 -0.89 18.72
N VAL A 332 -0.06 -0.57 19.75
CA VAL A 332 -0.81 -1.57 20.53
C VAL A 332 -1.86 -2.26 19.67
N MET A 333 -2.58 -1.51 18.84
CA MET A 333 -3.57 -2.10 17.92
C MET A 333 -2.93 -2.98 16.86
N VAL A 334 -1.80 -2.56 16.30
CA VAL A 334 -1.01 -3.39 15.38
C VAL A 334 -0.57 -4.68 16.04
N ALA A 335 -0.06 -4.63 17.29
CA ALA A 335 0.35 -5.82 18.02
C ALA A 335 -0.82 -6.79 18.23
N LEU A 336 -1.97 -6.28 18.65
CA LEU A 336 -3.19 -7.08 18.84
C LEU A 336 -3.63 -7.75 17.54
N LEU A 337 -3.72 -6.98 16.45
CA LEU A 337 -4.11 -7.48 15.13
C LEU A 337 -3.10 -8.48 14.57
N ALA A 338 -1.80 -8.27 14.79
CA ALA A 338 -0.75 -9.17 14.30
C ALA A 338 -0.76 -10.52 15.04
N VAL A 339 -1.07 -10.51 16.34
CA VAL A 339 -1.21 -11.73 17.15
C VAL A 339 -2.44 -12.54 16.74
N LEU A 340 -3.58 -11.86 16.52
CA LEU A 340 -4.86 -12.53 16.22
C LEU A 340 -5.03 -12.87 14.73
N GLY A 341 -4.41 -12.11 13.84
CA GLY A 341 -4.65 -12.17 12.40
C GLY A 341 -3.67 -13.08 11.64
N ARG A 342 -4.12 -13.51 10.46
CA ARG A 342 -3.31 -14.22 9.46
C ARG A 342 -3.04 -13.30 8.28
N LEU A 343 -1.88 -13.43 7.65
CA LEU A 343 -1.42 -12.56 6.56
C LEU A 343 -2.48 -12.37 5.48
N GLY A 344 -2.96 -13.45 4.86
CA GLY A 344 -3.97 -13.37 3.79
C GLY A 344 -5.25 -12.67 4.21
N ALA A 345 -5.82 -13.02 5.36
CA ALA A 345 -7.04 -12.40 5.87
C ALA A 345 -6.87 -10.91 6.19
N LEU A 346 -5.73 -10.53 6.79
CA LEU A 346 -5.42 -9.13 7.07
C LEU A 346 -5.23 -8.34 5.76
N ALA A 347 -4.60 -8.92 4.74
CA ALA A 347 -4.48 -8.31 3.42
C ALA A 347 -5.85 -8.11 2.74
N GLU A 348 -6.71 -9.13 2.76
CA GLU A 348 -8.08 -9.05 2.24
C GLU A 348 -8.91 -7.96 2.94
N ILE A 349 -8.88 -7.92 4.28
CA ILE A 349 -9.58 -6.89 5.08
C ILE A 349 -9.06 -5.49 4.75
N THR A 350 -7.74 -5.33 4.63
CA THR A 350 -7.13 -4.05 4.25
C THR A 350 -7.64 -3.60 2.90
N SER A 351 -7.64 -4.48 1.89
CA SER A 351 -8.20 -4.19 0.56
C SER A 351 -9.66 -3.78 0.64
N ALA A 352 -10.50 -4.49 1.39
CA ALA A 352 -11.92 -4.18 1.51
C ALA A 352 -12.18 -2.79 2.12
N ILE A 353 -11.42 -2.43 3.17
CA ILE A 353 -11.50 -1.11 3.79
C ILE A 353 -11.04 -0.03 2.81
N MET A 354 -9.90 -0.24 2.13
CA MET A 354 -9.36 0.75 1.20
C MET A 354 -10.22 0.93 -0.04
N LEU A 355 -10.78 -0.14 -0.59
CA LEU A 355 -11.76 -0.06 -1.67
C LEU A 355 -12.99 0.75 -1.24
N SER A 356 -13.45 0.61 0.02
CA SER A 356 -14.54 1.42 0.56
C SER A 356 -14.16 2.90 0.65
N VAL A 357 -12.95 3.21 1.13
CA VAL A 357 -12.39 4.57 1.15
C VAL A 357 -12.31 5.16 -0.26
N PHE A 358 -11.82 4.36 -1.22
CA PHE A 358 -11.67 4.74 -2.61
C PHE A 358 -13.01 4.96 -3.31
N ALA A 359 -14.03 4.16 -3.02
CA ALA A 359 -15.39 4.40 -3.51
C ALA A 359 -15.91 5.78 -3.07
N ILE A 360 -15.70 6.15 -1.80
CA ILE A 360 -16.12 7.45 -1.25
C ILE A 360 -15.28 8.59 -1.84
N ALA A 361 -13.98 8.41 -2.03
CA ALA A 361 -13.11 9.40 -2.65
C ALA A 361 -13.48 9.65 -4.12
N ASN A 362 -13.78 8.60 -4.87
CA ASN A 362 -14.30 8.69 -6.25
C ASN A 362 -15.65 9.44 -6.29
N LEU A 363 -16.56 9.14 -5.35
CA LEU A 363 -17.81 9.88 -5.20
C LEU A 363 -17.57 11.38 -4.89
N ALA A 364 -16.57 11.68 -4.06
CA ALA A 364 -16.18 13.06 -3.76
C ALA A 364 -15.72 13.80 -5.02
N LEU A 365 -14.86 13.19 -5.84
CA LEU A 365 -14.42 13.81 -7.10
C LEU A 365 -15.56 13.99 -8.09
N TRP A 366 -16.44 12.98 -8.24
CA TRP A 366 -17.61 13.10 -9.09
C TRP A 366 -18.49 14.29 -8.69
N ARG A 367 -18.66 14.53 -7.39
CA ARG A 367 -19.44 15.67 -6.89
C ARG A 367 -18.74 17.00 -7.17
N VAL A 368 -17.41 17.05 -7.06
CA VAL A 368 -16.59 18.22 -7.45
C VAL A 368 -16.77 18.53 -8.94
N HIS A 369 -16.75 17.52 -9.82
CA HIS A 369 -16.99 17.71 -11.26
C HIS A 369 -18.39 18.25 -11.57
N ARG A 370 -19.40 17.95 -10.75
CA ARG A 370 -20.78 18.45 -10.91
C ARG A 370 -21.00 19.86 -10.37
N ARG A 371 -20.16 20.31 -9.44
CA ARG A 371 -20.24 21.65 -8.84
C ARG A 371 -18.88 22.32 -8.95
N PRO A 372 -18.41 22.64 -10.17
CA PRO A 372 -17.14 23.32 -10.34
C PRO A 372 -17.22 24.68 -9.66
N ASP A 373 -16.29 24.90 -8.73
CA ASP A 373 -16.16 26.18 -8.05
C ASP A 373 -15.63 27.22 -9.06
N LYS A 374 -16.45 28.20 -9.42
CA LYS A 374 -16.18 29.16 -10.51
C LYS A 374 -14.99 30.09 -10.23
N GLY A 375 -14.44 30.07 -9.01
CA GLY A 375 -13.25 30.84 -8.62
C GLY A 375 -12.02 30.00 -8.28
N ALA A 376 -12.08 28.67 -8.35
CA ALA A 376 -10.94 27.82 -8.06
C ALA A 376 -10.00 27.72 -9.27
N GLU A 377 -8.69 27.85 -9.03
CA GLU A 377 -7.67 27.58 -10.07
C GLU A 377 -7.83 26.18 -10.65
N GLU A 378 -7.77 26.06 -11.98
CA GLU A 378 -7.82 24.76 -12.65
C GLU A 378 -6.69 23.84 -12.16
N PRO A 379 -6.97 22.54 -11.94
CA PRO A 379 -5.94 21.61 -11.53
C PRO A 379 -4.97 21.37 -12.69
N TRP A 380 -3.70 21.11 -12.37
CA TRP A 380 -2.70 20.73 -13.38
C TRP A 380 -3.07 19.44 -14.12
N PHE A 381 -3.82 18.55 -13.46
CA PHE A 381 -4.31 17.30 -14.03
C PHE A 381 -5.81 17.16 -13.74
N GLN A 382 -6.57 16.83 -14.79
CA GLN A 382 -8.00 16.54 -14.70
C GLN A 382 -8.30 15.22 -15.42
N CYS A 383 -8.92 14.27 -14.72
CA CYS A 383 -9.33 13.01 -15.32
C CYS A 383 -10.70 13.14 -16.01
N PRO A 384 -11.00 12.32 -17.02
CA PRO A 384 -12.33 12.29 -17.64
C PRO A 384 -13.43 12.04 -16.61
N ARG A 385 -14.59 12.71 -16.77
CA ARG A 385 -15.71 12.64 -15.80
C ARG A 385 -16.27 11.24 -15.57
N TRP A 386 -16.06 10.30 -16.49
CA TRP A 386 -16.48 8.91 -16.35
C TRP A 386 -15.56 8.10 -15.42
N VAL A 387 -14.31 8.50 -15.23
CA VAL A 387 -13.32 7.80 -14.39
C VAL A 387 -13.77 7.69 -12.94
N PRO A 388 -14.16 8.78 -12.23
CA PRO A 388 -14.61 8.64 -10.85
C PRO A 388 -15.91 7.83 -10.72
N VAL A 389 -16.79 7.88 -11.73
CA VAL A 389 -18.02 7.07 -11.72
C VAL A 389 -17.69 5.59 -11.83
N LEU A 390 -16.87 5.22 -12.81
CA LEU A 390 -16.44 3.84 -13.03
C LEU A 390 -15.63 3.32 -11.83
N GLY A 391 -14.69 4.10 -11.33
CA GLY A 391 -13.88 3.77 -10.15
C GLY A 391 -14.73 3.50 -8.92
N MET A 392 -15.77 4.32 -8.68
CA MET A 392 -16.72 4.09 -7.59
C MET A 392 -17.45 2.75 -7.73
N PHE A 393 -18.03 2.46 -8.91
CA PHE A 393 -18.77 1.21 -9.12
C PHE A 393 -17.87 -0.02 -9.04
N VAL A 394 -16.66 0.05 -9.59
CA VAL A 394 -15.66 -1.01 -9.48
C VAL A 394 -15.32 -1.28 -8.01
N CYS A 395 -15.02 -0.24 -7.23
CA CYS A 395 -14.69 -0.41 -5.82
C CYS A 395 -15.85 -1.05 -5.04
N LEU A 396 -17.09 -0.58 -5.27
CA LEU A 396 -18.28 -1.15 -4.64
C LEU A 396 -18.53 -2.60 -5.03
N TRP A 397 -18.28 -2.96 -6.30
CA TRP A 397 -18.42 -4.33 -6.78
C TRP A 397 -17.45 -5.28 -6.07
N PHE A 398 -16.17 -4.89 -5.90
CA PHE A 398 -15.19 -5.69 -5.17
C PHE A 398 -15.54 -5.80 -3.68
N VAL A 399 -15.98 -4.71 -3.05
CA VAL A 399 -16.43 -4.74 -1.64
C VAL A 399 -17.63 -5.68 -1.47
N PHE A 400 -18.58 -5.65 -2.39
CA PHE A 400 -19.73 -6.57 -2.36
C PHE A 400 -19.27 -8.02 -2.51
N HIS A 401 -18.38 -8.31 -3.47
CA HIS A 401 -17.86 -9.66 -3.68
C HIS A 401 -17.06 -10.18 -2.49
N PHE A 402 -16.29 -9.29 -1.83
CA PHE A 402 -15.61 -9.62 -0.58
C PHE A 402 -16.60 -9.94 0.54
N ALA A 403 -17.63 -9.12 0.72
CA ALA A 403 -18.64 -9.31 1.76
C ALA A 403 -19.42 -10.62 1.58
N THR A 404 -19.81 -10.96 0.35
CA THR A 404 -20.48 -12.23 0.06
C THR A 404 -19.52 -13.42 0.25
N GLY A 405 -18.25 -13.30 -0.15
CA GLY A 405 -17.25 -14.33 0.09
C GLY A 405 -16.99 -14.59 1.58
N LEU A 406 -16.98 -13.54 2.40
CA LEU A 406 -16.85 -13.65 3.86
C LEU A 406 -18.06 -14.38 4.48
N LEU A 407 -19.28 -14.03 4.05
CA LEU A 407 -20.51 -14.65 4.55
C LEU A 407 -20.63 -16.14 4.20
N ILE A 408 -20.00 -16.59 3.12
CA ILE A 408 -20.00 -18.01 2.73
C ILE A 408 -18.97 -18.84 3.54
N ARG A 409 -17.92 -18.18 4.07
CA ARG A 409 -16.85 -18.83 4.86
C ARG A 409 -17.18 -18.93 6.37
N LEU A 410 -18.17 -18.18 6.85
CA LEU A 410 -18.71 -18.22 8.22
C LEU A 410 -19.88 -19.20 8.29
#